data_AF-A0A0F7SJJ9-F1
#
_entry.id   AF-A0A0F7SJJ9-F1
#
_cell.length_a   1.000
_cell.length_b   1.000
_cell.length_c   1.000
_cell.angle_alpha   90.00
_cell.angle_beta   90.00
_cell.angle_gamma   90.00
#
_symmetry.space_group_name_H-M   'P 1'
#
loop_
_entity.id
_entity.type
_entity.pdbx_description
1 polymer ?
#
loop_
_entity_poly.entity_id
_entity_poly.type
_entity_poly.pdbx_seq_one_letter_code
_entity_poly.pdbx_strand_id
1 'polypeptide(L)'
;MGNNAIIDNPNTSTLDLTTHGSDFLWAVCALMLLTDLIVIFWMMTLPKGTRVFHQISALILTTASIAYFTMASDLGSTPIVPTFIRGAARSSPRTADGQITRSIWYVRYIDWTVTTPLLLLEILLCTGLPLSDIVTTVFFDLVMIIGGLVGALITSRYKFGYFVGACFAMFYVFYILLWEGRVSAKRLSPGVGKSYTTSASILVFLWTLYPVAWILADGINYIATDSEMVFYGILDVLAKPVFCLFHLYQLRSEDLTVLHLQSGKVSDGVGGHYDQKRSYELNGGPTTSVSSVGAGTGLAAPVRPDNARRRTSERRAALEEQAGAQ
;
A
#
# COMPACT_ATOMS: atom_id res chain seq x y z
N MET A 1 28.48 -26.78 4.19
CA MET A 1 27.65 -27.16 3.03
C MET A 1 27.10 -25.87 2.47
N GLY A 2 27.31 -25.61 1.18
CA GLY A 2 26.89 -24.36 0.52
C GLY A 2 25.41 -24.38 0.15
N ASN A 3 24.95 -23.30 -0.49
CA ASN A 3 23.62 -23.20 -1.05
C ASN A 3 23.44 -24.19 -2.21
N ASN A 4 22.47 -25.09 -2.10
CA ASN A 4 22.17 -26.14 -3.08
C ASN A 4 20.88 -25.86 -3.88
N ALA A 5 20.29 -24.65 -3.79
CA ALA A 5 18.99 -24.34 -4.39
C ALA A 5 18.91 -24.72 -5.88
N ILE A 6 19.92 -24.38 -6.67
CA ILE A 6 19.98 -24.68 -8.11
C ILE A 6 20.13 -26.19 -8.40
N ILE A 7 20.71 -26.94 -7.46
CA ILE A 7 20.84 -28.40 -7.59
C ILE A 7 19.49 -29.06 -7.29
N ASP A 8 18.83 -28.61 -6.22
CA ASP A 8 17.57 -29.17 -5.74
C ASP A 8 16.39 -28.77 -6.64
N ASN A 9 16.42 -27.54 -7.18
CA ASN A 9 15.46 -27.00 -8.14
C ASN A 9 16.23 -26.53 -9.38
N PRO A 10 16.37 -27.38 -10.41
CA PRO A 10 17.13 -27.05 -11.60
C PRO A 10 16.48 -25.97 -12.47
N ASN A 11 17.31 -25.07 -12.98
CA ASN A 11 16.93 -23.99 -13.90
C ASN A 11 16.00 -24.46 -15.04
N THR A 12 14.97 -23.67 -15.29
CA THR A 12 13.98 -23.92 -16.36
C THR A 12 14.23 -23.10 -17.62
N SER A 13 15.09 -22.07 -17.54
CA SER A 13 15.47 -21.21 -18.65
C SER A 13 16.96 -21.33 -19.00
N THR A 14 17.31 -20.89 -20.22
CA THR A 14 18.72 -20.85 -20.66
C THR A 14 19.49 -19.64 -20.12
N LEU A 15 18.78 -18.54 -19.84
CA LEU A 15 19.28 -17.33 -19.19
C LEU A 15 18.60 -17.27 -17.82
N ASP A 16 19.26 -17.83 -16.82
CA ASP A 16 18.64 -18.13 -15.53
C ASP A 16 19.56 -17.81 -14.36
N LEU A 17 19.04 -17.99 -13.15
CA LEU A 17 19.74 -17.74 -11.90
C LEU A 17 20.97 -18.64 -11.78
N THR A 18 22.06 -18.10 -11.22
CA THR A 18 23.20 -18.90 -10.78
C THR A 18 23.18 -19.11 -9.27
N THR A 19 24.02 -20.01 -8.76
CA THR A 19 24.22 -20.18 -7.31
C THR A 19 24.56 -18.86 -6.61
N HIS A 20 25.35 -17.98 -7.26
CA HIS A 20 25.68 -16.68 -6.69
C HIS A 20 24.50 -15.71 -6.65
N GLY A 21 23.64 -15.72 -7.68
CA GLY A 21 22.39 -14.98 -7.66
C GLY A 21 21.46 -15.47 -6.54
N SER A 22 21.36 -16.79 -6.37
CA SER A 22 20.61 -17.42 -5.28
C SER A 22 21.17 -17.07 -3.90
N ASP A 23 22.50 -17.07 -3.71
CA ASP A 23 23.15 -16.66 -2.45
C ASP A 23 22.76 -15.23 -2.05
N PHE A 24 22.76 -14.31 -3.02
CA PHE A 24 22.34 -12.93 -2.80
C PHE A 24 20.85 -12.86 -2.39
N LEU A 25 19.98 -13.60 -3.07
CA LEU A 25 18.56 -13.63 -2.74
C LEU A 25 18.28 -14.23 -1.36
N TRP A 26 19.06 -15.23 -0.92
CA TRP A 26 19.00 -15.75 0.45
C TRP A 26 19.39 -14.69 1.49
N ALA A 27 20.41 -13.88 1.20
CA ALA A 27 20.80 -12.77 2.08
C ALA A 27 19.68 -11.72 2.17
N VAL A 28 19.04 -11.38 1.05
CA VAL A 28 17.89 -10.47 1.04
C VAL A 28 16.70 -11.09 1.81
N CYS A 29 16.39 -12.37 1.60
CA CYS A 29 15.35 -13.07 2.34
C CYS A 29 15.58 -13.01 3.86
N ALA A 30 16.81 -13.29 4.32
CA ALA A 30 17.16 -13.23 5.73
C ALA A 30 17.00 -11.81 6.31
N LEU A 31 17.40 -10.78 5.55
CA LEU A 31 17.24 -9.38 5.94
C LEU A 31 15.76 -8.97 6.05
N MET A 32 14.94 -9.35 5.07
CA MET A 32 13.50 -9.10 5.07
C MET A 32 12.85 -9.75 6.30
N LEU A 33 13.14 -11.03 6.54
CA LEU A 33 12.56 -11.79 7.65
C LEU A 33 13.02 -11.25 9.01
N LEU A 34 14.31 -10.94 9.16
CA LEU A 34 14.81 -10.36 10.40
C LEU A 34 14.13 -9.02 10.69
N THR A 35 13.98 -8.17 9.68
CA THR A 35 13.31 -6.88 9.84
C THR A 35 11.83 -7.06 10.17
N ASP A 36 11.16 -8.03 9.56
CA ASP A 36 9.77 -8.38 9.86
C ASP A 36 9.60 -8.75 11.34
N LEU A 37 10.45 -9.65 11.85
CA LEU A 37 10.43 -10.05 13.25
C LEU A 37 10.67 -8.86 14.21
N ILE A 38 11.56 -7.94 13.85
CA ILE A 38 11.79 -6.70 14.61
C ILE A 38 10.53 -5.84 14.64
N VAL A 39 9.88 -5.61 13.49
CA VAL A 39 8.66 -4.80 13.39
C VAL A 39 7.50 -5.47 14.14
N ILE A 40 7.34 -6.78 14.03
CA ILE A 40 6.34 -7.57 14.76
C ILE A 40 6.55 -7.45 16.28
N PHE A 41 7.80 -7.61 16.74
CA PHE A 41 8.10 -7.48 18.17
C PHE A 41 7.86 -6.05 18.66
N TRP A 42 8.27 -5.03 17.90
CA TRP A 42 7.99 -3.63 18.21
C TRP A 42 6.48 -3.38 18.29
N MET A 43 5.71 -3.87 17.33
CA MET A 43 4.24 -3.78 17.33
C MET A 43 3.60 -4.34 18.60
N MET A 44 4.14 -5.45 19.14
CA MET A 44 3.61 -6.07 20.37
C MET A 44 3.72 -5.17 21.60
N THR A 45 4.67 -4.23 21.62
CA THR A 45 4.86 -3.26 22.71
C THR A 45 3.87 -2.09 22.70
N LEU A 46 3.12 -1.90 21.60
CA LEU A 46 2.18 -0.80 21.43
C LEU A 46 0.77 -1.18 21.92
N PRO A 47 -0.07 -0.26 22.41
CA PRO A 47 -1.47 -0.54 22.71
C PRO A 47 -2.27 -1.06 21.50
N LYS A 48 -3.37 -1.78 21.74
CA LYS A 48 -4.30 -2.15 20.65
C LYS A 48 -4.95 -0.89 20.07
N GLY A 49 -5.15 -0.83 18.75
CA GLY A 49 -5.75 0.31 18.05
C GLY A 49 -4.76 1.34 17.50
N THR A 50 -3.49 1.34 17.93
CA THR A 50 -2.45 2.27 17.42
C THR A 50 -1.43 1.59 16.51
N ARG A 51 -1.66 0.32 16.17
CA ARG A 51 -0.69 -0.56 15.52
C ARG A 51 -0.75 -0.57 13.99
N VAL A 52 -1.67 0.17 13.37
CA VAL A 52 -2.00 0.03 11.93
C VAL A 52 -0.78 0.14 11.01
N PHE A 53 0.09 1.15 11.19
CA PHE A 53 1.29 1.31 10.38
C PHE A 53 2.30 0.17 10.60
N HIS A 54 2.45 -0.29 11.85
CA HIS A 54 3.31 -1.44 12.15
C HIS A 54 2.74 -2.74 11.54
N GLN A 55 1.41 -2.89 11.51
CA GLN A 55 0.73 -4.03 10.89
C GLN A 55 0.93 -4.04 9.38
N ILE A 56 0.73 -2.90 8.72
CA ILE A 56 0.95 -2.77 7.27
C ILE A 56 2.43 -3.03 6.93
N SER A 57 3.36 -2.42 7.68
CA SER A 57 4.80 -2.69 7.55
C SER A 57 5.15 -4.18 7.73
N ALA A 58 4.59 -4.87 8.73
CA ALA A 58 4.78 -6.30 8.91
C ALA A 58 4.22 -7.11 7.73
N LEU A 59 3.01 -6.79 7.24
CA LEU A 59 2.43 -7.45 6.08
C LEU A 59 3.29 -7.29 4.81
N ILE A 60 3.90 -6.12 4.62
CA ILE A 60 4.85 -5.87 3.54
C ILE A 60 6.06 -6.80 3.66
N LEU A 61 6.67 -6.86 4.85
CA LEU A 61 7.90 -7.61 5.08
C LEU A 61 7.69 -9.12 5.11
N THR A 62 6.57 -9.60 5.64
CA THR A 62 6.18 -11.02 5.56
C THR A 62 6.01 -11.45 4.11
N THR A 63 5.29 -10.67 3.30
CA THR A 63 5.05 -10.99 1.89
C THR A 63 6.37 -11.02 1.11
N ALA A 64 7.21 -10.01 1.30
CA ALA A 64 8.52 -9.94 0.67
C ALA A 64 9.41 -11.12 1.09
N SER A 65 9.43 -11.49 2.37
CA SER A 65 10.21 -12.62 2.86
C SER A 65 9.82 -13.93 2.18
N ILE A 66 8.52 -14.17 1.99
CA ILE A 66 8.01 -15.36 1.28
C ILE A 66 8.43 -15.35 -0.20
N ALA A 67 8.31 -14.20 -0.86
CA ALA A 67 8.70 -14.08 -2.26
C ALA A 67 10.21 -14.25 -2.46
N TYR A 68 11.03 -13.64 -1.61
CA TYR A 68 12.49 -13.79 -1.66
C TYR A 68 12.94 -15.20 -1.30
N PHE A 69 12.28 -15.88 -0.35
CA PHE A 69 12.51 -17.31 -0.11
C PHE A 69 12.26 -18.15 -1.37
N THR A 70 11.16 -17.86 -2.07
CA THR A 70 10.78 -18.56 -3.30
C THR A 70 11.81 -18.32 -4.40
N MET A 71 12.19 -17.06 -4.66
CA MET A 71 13.20 -16.73 -5.67
C MET A 71 14.59 -17.28 -5.32
N ALA A 72 15.00 -17.20 -4.06
CA ALA A 72 16.28 -17.75 -3.59
C ALA A 72 16.35 -19.27 -3.77
N SER A 73 15.20 -19.95 -3.71
CA SER A 73 15.09 -21.39 -3.93
C SER A 73 15.03 -21.79 -5.42
N ASP A 74 15.23 -20.84 -6.35
CA ASP A 74 15.05 -21.03 -7.80
C ASP A 74 13.61 -21.43 -8.21
N LEU A 75 12.62 -20.92 -7.48
CA LEU A 75 11.21 -21.15 -7.74
C LEU A 75 10.50 -19.85 -8.14
N GLY A 76 9.33 -19.98 -8.76
CA GLY A 76 8.49 -18.82 -9.06
C GLY A 76 8.88 -18.05 -10.33
N SER A 77 9.55 -18.71 -11.27
CA SER A 77 9.89 -18.19 -12.59
C SER A 77 9.23 -18.98 -13.73
N THR A 78 9.17 -18.39 -14.92
CA THR A 78 8.71 -19.06 -16.15
C THR A 78 9.61 -18.71 -17.34
N PRO A 79 9.95 -19.66 -18.22
CA PRO A 79 10.81 -19.42 -19.37
C PRO A 79 10.08 -18.66 -20.47
N ILE A 80 10.63 -17.51 -20.89
CA ILE A 80 10.11 -16.70 -22.00
C ILE A 80 11.20 -16.46 -23.04
N VAL A 81 10.86 -16.59 -24.32
CA VAL A 81 11.78 -16.22 -25.42
C VAL A 81 11.94 -14.69 -25.44
N PRO A 82 13.15 -14.16 -25.18
CA PRO A 82 13.33 -12.71 -25.12
C PRO A 82 13.23 -12.12 -26.53
N THR A 83 12.54 -10.99 -26.65
CA THR A 83 12.39 -10.24 -27.91
C THR A 83 13.72 -9.87 -28.55
N PHE A 84 14.76 -9.70 -27.73
CA PHE A 84 16.09 -9.33 -28.17
C PHE A 84 17.14 -10.28 -27.57
N ILE A 85 18.00 -10.81 -28.44
CA ILE A 85 19.16 -11.62 -28.04
C ILE A 85 20.42 -10.81 -28.32
N ARG A 86 21.15 -10.46 -27.26
CA ARG A 86 22.27 -9.51 -27.30
C ARG A 86 23.41 -9.97 -26.40
N GLY A 87 24.61 -9.44 -26.66
CA GLY A 87 25.78 -9.67 -25.82
C GLY A 87 26.07 -11.15 -25.56
N ALA A 88 26.43 -11.48 -24.32
CA ALA A 88 26.75 -12.83 -23.87
C ALA A 88 25.59 -13.83 -24.02
N ALA A 89 24.33 -13.37 -24.11
CA ALA A 89 23.19 -14.26 -24.31
C ALA A 89 23.24 -15.00 -25.66
N ARG A 90 24.00 -14.53 -26.65
CA ARG A 90 24.13 -15.20 -27.96
C ARG A 90 24.89 -16.52 -27.88
N SER A 91 25.78 -16.65 -26.90
CA SER A 91 26.57 -17.86 -26.64
C SER A 91 25.95 -18.76 -25.57
N SER A 92 24.79 -18.37 -25.03
CA SER A 92 24.09 -19.18 -24.03
C SER A 92 23.59 -20.50 -24.62
N PRO A 93 23.46 -21.56 -23.79
CA PRO A 93 22.84 -22.81 -24.20
C PRO A 93 21.46 -22.58 -24.82
N ARG A 94 21.05 -23.51 -25.66
CA ARG A 94 19.72 -23.50 -26.28
C ARG A 94 18.88 -24.62 -25.69
N THR A 95 17.58 -24.42 -25.65
CA THR A 95 16.61 -25.49 -25.37
C THR A 95 16.68 -26.58 -26.44
N ALA A 96 16.03 -27.73 -26.20
CA ALA A 96 15.93 -28.80 -27.20
C ALA A 96 15.35 -28.30 -28.55
N ASP A 97 14.44 -27.31 -28.49
CA ASP A 97 13.83 -26.67 -29.66
C ASP A 97 14.70 -25.57 -30.29
N GLY A 98 15.95 -25.41 -29.85
CA GLY A 98 16.90 -24.45 -30.39
C GLY A 98 16.69 -23.00 -29.95
N GLN A 99 15.83 -22.74 -28.98
CA GLN A 99 15.50 -21.40 -28.50
C GLN A 99 16.40 -20.96 -27.33
N ILE A 100 16.57 -19.65 -27.18
CA ILE A 100 17.10 -19.03 -25.97
C ILE A 100 15.89 -18.53 -25.18
N THR A 101 15.79 -18.90 -23.92
CA THR A 101 14.74 -18.48 -22.97
C THR A 101 15.36 -17.76 -21.79
N ARG A 102 14.65 -16.75 -21.27
CA ARG A 102 14.98 -16.03 -20.04
C ARG A 102 13.94 -16.33 -18.98
N SER A 103 14.39 -16.51 -17.74
CA SER A 103 13.49 -16.61 -16.60
C SER A 103 12.82 -15.27 -16.31
N ILE A 104 11.49 -15.25 -16.39
CA ILE A 104 10.66 -14.15 -15.90
C ILE A 104 10.11 -14.53 -14.54
N TRP A 105 10.50 -13.78 -13.53
CA TRP A 105 10.23 -14.07 -12.12
C TRP A 105 8.87 -13.54 -11.71
N TYR A 106 7.81 -14.24 -12.12
CA TYR A 106 6.43 -13.83 -11.88
C TYR A 106 6.11 -13.68 -10.38
N VAL A 107 6.79 -14.45 -9.50
CA VAL A 107 6.61 -14.33 -8.05
C VAL A 107 6.97 -12.93 -7.52
N ARG A 108 7.90 -12.22 -8.16
CA ARG A 108 8.23 -10.83 -7.84
C ARG A 108 7.06 -9.89 -8.11
N TYR A 109 6.34 -10.12 -9.19
CA TYR A 109 5.14 -9.34 -9.50
C TYR A 109 3.98 -9.68 -8.56
N ILE A 110 3.90 -10.92 -8.06
CA ILE A 110 2.94 -11.30 -7.01
C ILE A 110 3.27 -10.56 -5.72
N ASP A 111 4.55 -10.52 -5.31
CA ASP A 111 5.01 -9.71 -4.18
C ASP A 111 4.59 -8.25 -4.34
N TRP A 112 4.91 -7.64 -5.48
CA TRP A 112 4.58 -6.24 -5.73
C TRP A 112 3.08 -5.99 -5.75
N THR A 113 2.27 -6.88 -6.31
CA THR A 113 0.81 -6.77 -6.33
C THR A 113 0.21 -6.64 -4.92
N VAL A 114 0.87 -7.21 -3.91
CA VAL A 114 0.45 -7.09 -2.50
C VAL A 114 1.17 -5.94 -1.80
N THR A 115 2.48 -5.81 -1.98
CA THR A 115 3.31 -4.88 -1.20
C THR A 115 3.22 -3.44 -1.69
N THR A 116 3.04 -3.16 -2.98
CA THR A 116 2.93 -1.78 -3.46
C THR A 116 1.63 -1.11 -3.04
N PRO A 117 0.44 -1.78 -3.03
CA PRO A 117 -0.74 -1.22 -2.40
C PRO A 117 -0.56 -0.97 -0.90
N LEU A 118 0.11 -1.87 -0.18
CA LEU A 118 0.37 -1.69 1.24
C LEU A 118 1.33 -0.51 1.50
N LEU A 119 2.37 -0.33 0.69
CA LEU A 119 3.27 0.84 0.76
C LEU A 119 2.51 2.15 0.48
N LEU A 120 1.57 2.13 -0.46
CA LEU A 120 0.71 3.28 -0.71
C LEU A 120 -0.22 3.55 0.48
N LEU A 121 -0.82 2.53 1.07
CA LEU A 121 -1.64 2.70 2.27
C LEU A 121 -0.83 3.23 3.45
N GLU A 122 0.39 2.74 3.66
CA GLU A 122 1.31 3.22 4.70
C GLU A 122 1.50 4.75 4.63
N ILE A 123 1.65 5.29 3.42
CA ILE A 123 1.83 6.73 3.19
C ILE A 123 0.50 7.49 3.17
N LEU A 124 -0.50 7.01 2.42
CA LEU A 124 -1.75 7.73 2.17
C LEU A 124 -2.66 7.78 3.40
N LEU A 125 -2.55 6.82 4.32
CA LEU A 125 -3.25 6.90 5.62
C LEU A 125 -2.72 8.02 6.51
N CYS A 126 -1.56 8.61 6.20
CA CYS A 126 -1.07 9.83 6.83
C CYS A 126 -1.68 11.12 6.23
N THR A 127 -2.68 11.00 5.36
CA THR A 127 -3.34 12.12 4.68
C THR A 127 -4.83 12.15 5.01
N GLY A 128 -5.46 13.31 4.76
CA GLY A 128 -6.92 13.45 4.78
C GLY A 128 -7.55 13.30 3.39
N LEU A 129 -6.95 12.49 2.50
CA LEU A 129 -7.50 12.27 1.17
C LEU A 129 -8.84 11.52 1.23
N PRO A 130 -9.78 11.82 0.32
CA PRO A 130 -10.97 11.02 0.15
C PRO A 130 -10.63 9.55 -0.09
N LEU A 131 -11.43 8.64 0.47
CA LEU A 131 -11.27 7.20 0.26
C LEU A 131 -11.30 6.83 -1.24
N SER A 132 -12.09 7.54 -2.04
CA SER A 132 -12.15 7.37 -3.50
C SER A 132 -10.79 7.55 -4.16
N ASP A 133 -10.00 8.53 -3.70
CA ASP A 133 -8.71 8.88 -4.30
C ASP A 133 -7.67 7.85 -3.89
N ILE A 134 -7.70 7.39 -2.63
CA ILE A 134 -6.84 6.29 -2.16
C ILE A 134 -7.13 5.00 -2.95
N VAL A 135 -8.41 4.63 -3.08
CA VAL A 135 -8.82 3.42 -3.84
C VAL A 135 -8.42 3.53 -5.30
N THR A 136 -8.62 4.69 -5.92
CA THR A 136 -8.22 4.91 -7.32
C THR A 136 -6.70 4.85 -7.48
N THR A 137 -5.94 5.39 -6.53
CA THR A 137 -4.47 5.32 -6.52
C THR A 137 -3.99 3.88 -6.42
N VAL A 138 -4.56 3.09 -5.51
CA VAL A 138 -4.27 1.66 -5.39
C VAL A 138 -4.65 0.89 -6.67
N PHE A 139 -5.77 1.23 -7.31
CA PHE A 139 -6.13 0.61 -8.58
C PHE A 139 -5.09 0.89 -9.68
N PHE A 140 -4.63 2.13 -9.83
CA PHE A 140 -3.60 2.47 -10.82
C PHE A 140 -2.24 1.84 -10.48
N ASP A 141 -1.93 1.66 -9.21
CA ASP A 141 -0.77 0.87 -8.76
C ASP A 141 -0.87 -0.59 -9.21
N LEU A 142 -2.03 -1.23 -9.07
CA LEU A 142 -2.27 -2.58 -9.59
C LEU A 142 -2.14 -2.64 -11.12
N VAL A 143 -2.67 -1.63 -11.84
CA VAL A 143 -2.51 -1.53 -13.29
C VAL A 143 -1.03 -1.44 -13.68
N MET A 144 -0.23 -0.68 -12.92
CA MET A 144 1.22 -0.56 -13.12
C MET A 144 1.91 -1.92 -12.96
N ILE A 145 1.68 -2.64 -11.86
CA ILE A 145 2.33 -3.93 -11.60
C ILE A 145 1.87 -5.02 -12.58
N ILE A 146 0.57 -5.15 -12.80
CA ILE A 146 0.00 -6.16 -13.72
C ILE A 146 0.43 -5.86 -15.15
N GLY A 147 0.45 -4.59 -15.57
CA GLY A 147 0.96 -4.17 -16.86
C GLY A 147 2.43 -4.56 -17.06
N GLY A 148 3.27 -4.34 -16.04
CA GLY A 148 4.67 -4.79 -16.05
C GLY A 148 4.82 -6.31 -16.21
N LEU A 149 4.03 -7.09 -15.47
CA LEU A 149 4.05 -8.57 -15.55
C LEU A 149 3.63 -9.04 -16.95
N VAL A 150 2.48 -8.56 -17.44
CA VAL A 150 1.98 -8.97 -18.77
C VAL A 150 2.98 -8.58 -19.86
N GLY A 151 3.59 -7.39 -19.76
CA GLY A 151 4.67 -6.99 -20.66
C GLY A 151 5.87 -7.94 -20.61
N ALA A 152 6.28 -8.39 -19.43
CA ALA A 152 7.43 -9.28 -19.25
C ALA A 152 7.20 -10.65 -19.90
N LEU A 153 5.95 -11.13 -19.89
CA LEU A 153 5.55 -12.41 -20.46
C LEU A 153 5.35 -12.39 -22.00
N ILE A 154 5.29 -11.20 -22.62
CA ILE A 154 5.12 -11.07 -24.07
C ILE A 154 6.47 -11.24 -24.77
N THR A 155 6.53 -12.12 -25.78
CA THR A 155 7.75 -12.37 -26.57
C THR A 155 7.98 -11.32 -27.68
N SER A 156 6.92 -10.67 -28.15
CA SER A 156 6.95 -9.70 -29.24
C SER A 156 7.19 -8.26 -28.76
N ARG A 157 7.38 -7.33 -29.70
CA ARG A 157 7.53 -5.89 -29.39
C ARG A 157 6.29 -5.25 -28.76
N TYR A 158 5.13 -5.93 -28.77
CA TYR A 158 3.91 -5.44 -28.14
C TYR A 158 4.06 -5.25 -26.62
N LYS A 159 5.06 -5.87 -25.98
CA LYS A 159 5.38 -5.63 -24.57
C LYS A 159 5.57 -4.16 -24.21
N PHE A 160 6.07 -3.35 -25.14
CA PHE A 160 6.31 -1.93 -24.88
C PHE A 160 5.01 -1.13 -24.76
N GLY A 161 3.90 -1.59 -25.34
CA GLY A 161 2.59 -0.99 -25.11
C GLY A 161 2.17 -1.12 -23.64
N TYR A 162 2.35 -2.30 -23.06
CA TYR A 162 2.10 -2.55 -21.64
C TYR A 162 3.05 -1.77 -20.74
N PHE A 163 4.34 -1.71 -21.09
CA PHE A 163 5.33 -0.91 -20.36
C PHE A 163 4.95 0.58 -20.33
N VAL A 164 4.60 1.17 -21.48
CA VAL A 164 4.19 2.57 -21.57
C VAL A 164 2.91 2.80 -20.76
N GLY A 165 1.92 1.91 -20.86
CA GLY A 165 0.70 1.98 -20.06
C GLY A 165 0.97 1.93 -18.55
N ALA A 166 1.86 1.02 -18.12
CA ALA A 166 2.29 0.93 -16.73
C ALA A 166 2.99 2.20 -16.23
N CYS A 167 3.84 2.82 -17.07
CA CYS A 167 4.47 4.11 -16.75
C CYS A 167 3.44 5.26 -16.61
N PHE A 168 2.40 5.30 -17.44
CA PHE A 168 1.32 6.29 -17.28
C PHE A 168 0.56 6.09 -15.96
N ALA A 169 0.25 4.83 -15.60
CA ALA A 169 -0.36 4.51 -14.32
C ALA A 169 0.55 4.90 -13.14
N MET A 170 1.85 4.65 -13.25
CA MET A 170 2.87 5.09 -12.27
C MET A 170 2.89 6.62 -12.11
N PHE A 171 2.83 7.39 -13.21
CA PHE A 171 2.78 8.85 -13.13
C PHE A 171 1.52 9.38 -12.45
N TYR A 172 0.38 8.71 -12.62
CA TYR A 172 -0.82 9.03 -11.85
C TYR A 172 -0.60 8.82 -10.35
N VAL A 173 -0.01 7.68 -9.95
CA VAL A 173 0.34 7.43 -8.54
C VAL A 173 1.31 8.51 -8.01
N PHE A 174 2.32 8.88 -8.79
CA PHE A 174 3.26 9.94 -8.40
C PHE A 174 2.60 11.31 -8.24
N TYR A 175 1.63 11.64 -9.10
CA TYR A 175 0.85 12.86 -8.97
C TYR A 175 0.10 12.89 -7.63
N ILE A 176 -0.58 11.82 -7.26
CA ILE A 176 -1.28 11.74 -5.97
C ILE A 176 -0.30 11.84 -4.80
N LEU A 177 0.82 11.13 -4.85
CA LEU A 177 1.80 11.12 -3.76
C LEU A 177 2.47 12.49 -3.55
N LEU A 178 2.94 13.12 -4.62
CA LEU A 178 3.74 14.35 -4.54
C LEU A 178 2.91 15.63 -4.50
N TRP A 179 1.68 15.59 -5.00
CA TRP A 179 0.80 16.75 -5.06
C TRP A 179 -0.35 16.65 -4.06
N GLU A 180 -1.38 15.89 -4.37
CA GLU A 180 -2.63 15.87 -3.59
C GLU A 180 -2.41 15.41 -2.15
N GLY A 181 -1.72 14.30 -1.95
CA GLY A 181 -1.45 13.75 -0.63
C GLY A 181 -0.53 14.66 0.19
N ARG A 182 0.43 15.34 -0.44
CA ARG A 182 1.31 16.31 0.24
C ARG A 182 0.52 17.52 0.73
N VAL A 183 -0.36 18.08 -0.11
CA VAL A 183 -1.21 19.21 0.31
C VAL A 183 -2.17 18.75 1.41
N SER A 184 -2.73 17.55 1.29
CA SER A 184 -3.64 16.97 2.26
C SER A 184 -3.00 16.75 3.64
N ALA A 185 -1.84 16.08 3.70
CA ALA A 185 -1.13 15.82 4.96
C ALA A 185 -0.75 17.11 5.70
N LYS A 186 -0.32 18.15 4.97
CA LYS A 186 0.04 19.45 5.55
C LYS A 186 -1.14 20.19 6.20
N ARG A 187 -2.38 19.92 5.75
CA ARG A 187 -3.58 20.49 6.37
C ARG A 187 -3.92 19.84 7.70
N LEU A 188 -3.51 18.58 7.91
CA LEU A 188 -3.75 17.87 9.17
C LEU A 188 -2.79 18.32 10.27
N SER A 189 -1.49 18.32 9.97
CA SER A 189 -0.45 18.80 10.90
C SER A 189 0.83 19.13 10.14
N PRO A 190 1.57 20.20 10.50
CA PRO A 190 2.88 20.48 9.92
C PRO A 190 3.88 19.33 10.08
N GLY A 191 3.85 18.61 11.21
CA GLY A 191 4.74 17.49 11.50
C GLY A 191 4.45 16.28 10.60
N VAL A 192 3.20 15.79 10.63
CA VAL A 192 2.71 14.73 9.73
C VAL A 192 2.95 15.08 8.27
N GLY A 193 2.67 16.33 7.86
CA GLY A 193 2.92 16.79 6.49
C GLY A 193 4.39 16.72 6.07
N LYS A 194 5.34 16.97 6.99
CA LYS A 194 6.77 16.82 6.75
C LYS A 194 7.15 15.35 6.62
N SER A 195 6.75 14.53 7.60
CA SER A 195 7.05 13.09 7.63
C SER A 195 6.47 12.36 6.41
N TYR A 196 5.24 12.70 6.01
CA TYR A 196 4.61 12.27 4.75
C TYR A 196 5.46 12.68 3.54
N THR A 197 5.79 13.97 3.42
CA THR A 197 6.49 14.51 2.23
C THR A 197 7.82 13.80 2.03
N THR A 198 8.59 13.62 3.10
CA THR A 198 9.87 12.92 3.05
C THR A 198 9.70 11.48 2.58
N SER A 199 8.74 10.76 3.16
CA SER A 199 8.48 9.35 2.84
C SER A 199 8.01 9.18 1.40
N ALA A 200 7.04 9.98 0.96
CA ALA A 200 6.54 10.00 -0.41
C ALA A 200 7.65 10.31 -1.42
N SER A 201 8.53 11.27 -1.11
CA SER A 201 9.63 11.65 -2.01
C SER A 201 10.67 10.53 -2.16
N ILE A 202 11.02 9.86 -1.06
CA ILE A 202 11.93 8.70 -1.08
C ILE A 202 11.32 7.57 -1.90
N LEU A 203 10.04 7.25 -1.66
CA LEU A 203 9.38 6.14 -2.35
C LEU A 203 9.27 6.41 -3.85
N VAL A 204 8.85 7.62 -4.26
CA VAL A 204 8.79 8.01 -5.67
C VAL A 204 10.16 7.94 -6.33
N PHE A 205 11.21 8.44 -5.66
CA PHE A 205 12.56 8.33 -6.19
C PHE A 205 12.96 6.87 -6.44
N LEU A 206 12.76 5.99 -5.46
CA LEU A 206 13.06 4.56 -5.62
C LEU A 206 12.23 3.94 -6.75
N TRP A 207 10.93 4.24 -6.81
CA TRP A 207 10.00 3.69 -7.80
C TRP A 207 10.36 4.09 -9.23
N THR A 208 10.97 5.26 -9.46
CA THR A 208 11.47 5.63 -10.80
C THR A 208 12.57 4.71 -11.33
N LEU A 209 13.28 3.97 -10.46
CA LEU A 209 14.35 3.07 -10.84
C LEU A 209 13.83 1.68 -11.27
N TYR A 210 12.64 1.27 -10.82
CA TYR A 210 12.03 -0.01 -11.20
C TYR A 210 11.73 -0.14 -12.70
N PRO A 211 11.15 0.85 -13.41
CA PRO A 211 10.97 0.75 -14.86
C PRO A 211 12.31 0.79 -15.61
N VAL A 212 13.36 1.39 -15.05
CA VAL A 212 14.72 1.32 -15.63
C VAL A 212 15.25 -0.11 -15.54
N ALA A 213 15.16 -0.75 -14.37
CA ALA A 213 15.50 -2.16 -14.20
C ALA A 213 14.67 -3.05 -15.14
N TRP A 214 13.38 -2.74 -15.29
CA TRP A 214 12.46 -3.49 -16.16
C TRP A 214 12.87 -3.42 -17.61
N ILE A 215 13.16 -2.22 -18.13
CA ILE A 215 13.67 -2.06 -19.50
C ILE A 215 14.93 -2.89 -19.67
N LEU A 216 15.90 -2.75 -18.78
CA LEU A 216 17.21 -3.40 -18.92
C LEU A 216 17.12 -4.93 -18.82
N ALA A 217 16.23 -5.47 -18.01
CA ALA A 217 16.01 -6.91 -17.86
C ALA A 217 14.92 -7.42 -18.84
N ASP A 218 13.66 -7.36 -18.42
CA ASP A 218 12.50 -7.96 -19.08
C ASP A 218 12.18 -7.34 -20.46
N GLY A 219 12.49 -6.05 -20.63
CA GLY A 219 12.22 -5.30 -21.84
C GLY A 219 13.17 -5.67 -22.98
N ILE A 220 14.46 -5.33 -22.81
CA ILE A 220 15.48 -5.42 -23.86
C ILE A 220 16.53 -6.51 -23.64
N ASN A 221 16.46 -7.25 -22.53
CA ASN A 221 17.37 -8.34 -22.21
C ASN A 221 18.85 -7.92 -22.29
N TYR A 222 19.17 -6.80 -21.63
CA TYR A 222 20.50 -6.19 -21.61
C TYR A 222 21.35 -6.68 -20.44
N ILE A 223 20.78 -6.81 -19.25
CA ILE A 223 21.47 -7.30 -18.05
C ILE A 223 21.23 -8.80 -17.84
N ALA A 224 22.21 -9.49 -17.24
CA ALA A 224 22.10 -10.90 -16.87
C ALA A 224 21.02 -11.12 -15.79
N THR A 225 20.53 -12.34 -15.65
CA THR A 225 19.50 -12.70 -14.65
C THR A 225 19.98 -12.41 -13.22
N ASP A 226 21.23 -12.73 -12.88
CA ASP A 226 21.80 -12.37 -11.57
C ASP A 226 21.88 -10.84 -11.36
N SER A 227 22.24 -10.09 -12.40
CA SER A 227 22.29 -8.62 -12.32
C SER A 227 20.90 -8.02 -12.13
N GLU A 228 19.87 -8.61 -12.74
CA GLU A 228 18.47 -8.27 -12.49
C GLU A 228 18.09 -8.54 -11.02
N MET A 229 18.46 -9.71 -10.48
CA MET A 229 18.20 -10.05 -9.07
C MET A 229 18.84 -9.05 -8.12
N VAL A 230 20.10 -8.68 -8.38
CA VAL A 230 20.82 -7.70 -7.56
C VAL A 230 20.15 -6.33 -7.65
N PHE A 231 19.78 -5.89 -8.86
CA PHE A 231 19.19 -4.58 -9.05
C PHE A 231 17.83 -4.48 -8.33
N TYR A 232 16.89 -5.39 -8.60
CA TYR A 232 15.61 -5.39 -7.90
C TYR A 232 15.75 -5.67 -6.41
N GLY A 233 16.67 -6.55 -6.00
CA GLY A 233 16.96 -6.85 -4.61
C GLY A 233 17.39 -5.63 -3.81
N ILE A 234 18.31 -4.82 -4.35
CA ILE A 234 18.72 -3.57 -3.69
C ILE A 234 17.54 -2.61 -3.60
N LEU A 235 16.76 -2.44 -4.69
CA LEU A 235 15.60 -1.55 -4.69
C LEU A 235 14.57 -1.99 -3.65
N ASP A 236 14.26 -3.29 -3.56
CA ASP A 236 13.31 -3.83 -2.61
C ASP A 236 13.80 -3.71 -1.16
N VAL A 237 15.10 -3.94 -0.89
CA VAL A 237 15.67 -3.69 0.44
C VAL A 237 15.48 -2.23 0.85
N LEU A 238 15.70 -1.29 -0.08
CA LEU A 238 15.51 0.13 0.20
C LEU A 238 14.03 0.51 0.36
N ALA A 239 13.15 -0.02 -0.50
CA ALA A 239 11.74 0.32 -0.57
C ALA A 239 10.87 -0.42 0.46
N LYS A 240 11.37 -1.51 1.05
CA LYS A 240 10.63 -2.32 2.04
C LYS A 240 11.25 -2.19 3.44
N PRO A 241 12.28 -2.96 3.86
CA PRO A 241 12.75 -2.93 5.25
C PRO A 241 13.32 -1.58 5.65
N VAL A 242 14.14 -0.95 4.80
CA VAL A 242 14.71 0.37 5.12
C VAL A 242 13.61 1.43 5.16
N PHE A 243 12.75 1.48 4.13
CA PHE A 243 11.64 2.43 4.07
C PHE A 243 10.66 2.25 5.24
N CYS A 244 10.21 1.03 5.55
CA CYS A 244 9.26 0.76 6.62
C CYS A 244 9.83 1.19 7.98
N LEU A 245 11.07 0.79 8.30
CA LEU A 245 11.73 1.22 9.55
C LEU A 245 11.88 2.73 9.62
N PHE A 246 12.29 3.37 8.53
CA PHE A 246 12.43 4.82 8.45
C PHE A 246 11.08 5.54 8.62
N HIS A 247 10.03 5.04 7.97
CA HIS A 247 8.70 5.62 8.03
C HIS A 247 8.10 5.50 9.43
N LEU A 248 8.13 4.30 10.02
CA LEU A 248 7.69 4.06 11.41
C LEU A 248 8.49 4.92 12.40
N TYR A 249 9.79 5.07 12.19
CA TYR A 249 10.63 5.94 13.01
C TYR A 249 10.20 7.41 12.93
N GLN A 250 9.83 7.91 11.75
CA GLN A 250 9.31 9.28 11.62
C GLN A 250 7.96 9.44 12.31
N LEU A 251 7.04 8.49 12.12
CA LEU A 251 5.70 8.56 12.69
C LEU A 251 5.69 8.49 14.22
N ARG A 252 6.71 7.90 14.85
CA ARG A 252 6.77 7.78 16.32
C ARG A 252 6.81 9.13 17.05
N SER A 253 7.25 10.20 16.37
CA SER A 253 7.30 11.56 16.93
C SER A 253 6.08 12.41 16.59
N GLU A 254 5.14 11.87 15.82
CA GLU A 254 3.96 12.59 15.36
C GLU A 254 2.72 12.24 16.20
N ASP A 255 1.81 13.21 16.34
CA ASP A 255 0.50 12.95 16.92
C ASP A 255 -0.42 12.31 15.86
N LEU A 256 -0.53 10.99 15.89
CA LEU A 256 -1.36 10.22 14.95
C LEU A 256 -2.86 10.29 15.26
N THR A 257 -3.27 10.89 16.38
CA THR A 257 -4.70 11.03 16.70
C THR A 257 -5.42 11.93 15.71
N VAL A 258 -4.70 12.88 15.09
CA VAL A 258 -5.21 13.79 14.04
C VAL A 258 -5.70 13.05 12.79
N LEU A 259 -5.27 11.81 12.58
CA LEU A 259 -5.65 11.00 11.42
C LEU A 259 -7.05 10.39 11.58
N HIS A 260 -7.58 10.35 12.81
CA HIS A 260 -8.88 9.75 13.13
C HIS A 260 -9.13 8.40 12.41
N LEU A 261 -8.14 7.50 12.45
CA LEU A 261 -8.22 6.15 11.84
C LEU A 261 -9.16 5.20 12.61
N GLN A 262 -10.27 5.73 13.11
CA GLN A 262 -11.32 4.97 13.78
C GLN A 262 -12.43 4.65 12.79
N SER A 263 -12.87 3.39 12.80
CA SER A 263 -14.06 2.97 12.08
C SER A 263 -15.29 3.52 12.82
N GLY A 264 -16.21 4.20 12.12
CA GLY A 264 -17.53 4.55 12.66
C GLY A 264 -18.43 3.33 12.91
N LYS A 265 -17.95 2.10 12.64
CA LYS A 265 -18.62 0.84 12.95
C LYS A 265 -18.17 0.35 14.33
N VAL A 266 -19.09 -0.31 15.03
CA VAL A 266 -18.79 -0.98 16.30
C VAL A 266 -17.57 -1.89 16.10
N SER A 267 -16.49 -1.58 16.81
CA SER A 267 -15.21 -2.29 16.72
C SER A 267 -14.77 -2.64 18.14
N ASP A 268 -14.38 -3.90 18.34
CA ASP A 268 -13.92 -4.36 19.64
C ASP A 268 -12.63 -3.61 20.03
N GLY A 269 -12.71 -2.77 21.08
CA GLY A 269 -11.54 -2.26 21.79
C GLY A 269 -11.05 -0.83 21.48
N VAL A 270 -11.77 0.03 20.75
CA VAL A 270 -11.31 1.43 20.52
C VAL A 270 -12.38 2.51 20.74
N GLY A 271 -13.67 2.18 20.88
CA GLY A 271 -14.72 3.15 21.19
C GLY A 271 -15.20 3.04 22.64
N GLY A 272 -14.71 3.87 23.57
CA GLY A 272 -15.40 4.04 24.86
C GLY A 272 -14.65 4.67 26.02
N HIS A 273 -13.32 4.56 26.12
CA HIS A 273 -12.64 4.91 27.39
C HIS A 273 -11.69 6.11 27.37
N TYR A 274 -11.18 6.56 26.22
CA TYR A 274 -10.26 7.71 26.19
C TYR A 274 -10.97 9.07 26.02
N ASP A 275 -12.06 9.16 25.25
CA ASP A 275 -12.78 10.44 25.05
C ASP A 275 -13.72 10.82 26.19
N GLN A 276 -14.22 9.85 26.97
CA GLN A 276 -15.17 10.14 28.04
C GLN A 276 -14.50 10.76 29.28
N LYS A 277 -13.24 10.41 29.59
CA LYS A 277 -12.58 10.95 30.78
C LYS A 277 -12.20 12.43 30.65
N ARG A 278 -11.76 12.88 29.47
CA ARG A 278 -11.37 14.29 29.28
C ARG A 278 -12.56 15.23 29.15
N SER A 279 -13.69 14.74 28.62
CA SER A 279 -14.95 15.51 28.53
C SER A 279 -15.67 15.62 29.88
N TYR A 280 -15.52 14.64 30.79
CA TYR A 280 -16.02 14.75 32.17
C TYR A 280 -15.17 15.67 33.05
N GLU A 281 -13.84 15.69 32.88
CA GLU A 281 -12.95 16.55 33.67
C GLU A 281 -13.04 18.04 33.29
N LEU A 282 -13.42 18.37 32.05
CA LEU A 282 -13.60 19.75 31.58
C LEU A 282 -14.97 20.35 31.92
N ASN A 283 -15.97 19.53 32.31
CA ASN A 283 -17.35 19.98 32.53
C ASN A 283 -17.91 19.65 33.94
N GLY A 284 -17.09 19.19 34.88
CA GLY A 284 -17.58 18.55 36.11
C GLY A 284 -16.91 19.02 37.41
N GLY A 285 -16.91 20.32 37.70
CA GLY A 285 -16.82 20.79 39.09
C GLY A 285 -18.15 20.56 39.81
N PRO A 286 -18.16 20.22 41.12
CA PRO A 286 -19.34 19.70 41.81
C PRO A 286 -20.38 20.80 42.04
N THR A 287 -21.50 20.74 41.33
CA THR A 287 -22.70 21.48 41.74
C THR A 287 -23.44 20.68 42.82
N THR A 288 -23.35 21.24 44.03
CA THR A 288 -24.10 20.87 45.22
C THR A 288 -25.58 20.69 44.94
N SER A 289 -26.12 19.55 45.38
CA SER A 289 -27.54 19.27 45.50
C SER A 289 -28.23 20.30 46.39
N VAL A 290 -29.18 21.05 45.84
CA VAL A 290 -30.22 21.73 46.63
C VAL A 290 -31.56 21.19 46.18
N SER A 291 -32.17 20.40 47.06
CA SER A 291 -33.57 20.03 47.01
C SER A 291 -34.41 21.24 47.41
N SER A 292 -35.39 21.62 46.60
CA SER A 292 -36.54 22.38 47.11
C SER A 292 -37.83 21.91 46.42
N VAL A 293 -38.73 21.48 47.28
CA VAL A 293 -40.10 21.03 47.02
C VAL A 293 -40.98 22.28 46.83
N GLY A 294 -42.02 22.14 46.00
CA GLY A 294 -42.80 23.24 45.43
C GLY A 294 -43.76 23.98 46.37
N ALA A 295 -44.31 25.07 45.84
CA ALA A 295 -45.73 25.44 45.81
C ALA A 295 -45.87 26.93 45.44
N GLY A 296 -46.79 27.28 44.53
CA GLY A 296 -47.18 28.69 44.32
C GLY A 296 -47.76 29.04 42.96
N THR A 297 -49.07 28.84 42.83
CA THR A 297 -50.07 29.45 41.94
C THR A 297 -49.69 30.66 41.06
N GLY A 298 -50.12 30.63 39.79
CA GLY A 298 -50.28 31.82 38.93
C GLY A 298 -50.83 31.50 37.54
N LEU A 299 -51.98 32.08 37.17
CA LEU A 299 -52.73 31.94 35.91
C LEU A 299 -51.92 32.32 34.64
N ALA A 300 -52.12 31.60 33.51
CA ALA A 300 -52.59 32.13 32.21
C ALA A 300 -52.43 31.14 31.02
N ALA A 301 -53.55 30.93 30.31
CA ALA A 301 -53.81 30.50 28.91
C ALA A 301 -52.90 29.49 28.14
N PRO A 302 -53.51 28.52 27.41
CA PRO A 302 -52.78 27.58 26.55
C PRO A 302 -52.50 28.15 25.14
N VAL A 303 -51.24 28.12 24.70
CA VAL A 303 -50.86 28.31 23.28
C VAL A 303 -50.71 26.93 22.63
N ARG A 304 -51.49 26.70 21.57
CA ARG A 304 -51.49 25.48 20.73
C ARG A 304 -50.13 25.22 20.08
N PRO A 305 -49.71 23.95 19.91
CA PRO A 305 -48.67 23.59 18.95
C PRO A 305 -49.30 23.35 17.57
N ASP A 306 -49.07 24.26 16.62
CA ASP A 306 -49.46 24.05 15.22
C ASP A 306 -48.34 24.56 14.31
N ASN A 307 -47.67 23.64 13.59
CA ASN A 307 -46.87 23.93 12.39
C ASN A 307 -46.21 22.70 11.73
N ALA A 308 -46.29 21.49 12.31
CA ALA A 308 -45.69 20.30 11.71
C ALA A 308 -46.62 19.50 10.78
N ARG A 309 -47.95 19.70 10.85
CA ARG A 309 -48.92 18.91 10.05
C ARG A 309 -49.39 19.55 8.74
N ARG A 310 -49.16 20.86 8.53
CA ARG A 310 -49.57 21.56 7.28
C ARG A 310 -48.64 21.30 6.09
N ARG A 311 -47.33 21.11 6.35
CA ARG A 311 -46.34 20.88 5.28
C ARG A 311 -46.43 19.50 4.64
N THR A 312 -47.03 18.52 5.31
CA THR A 312 -47.19 17.14 4.81
C THR A 312 -48.46 16.95 3.99
N SER A 313 -49.51 17.76 4.20
CA SER A 313 -50.73 17.70 3.39
C SER A 313 -50.60 18.45 2.05
N GLU A 314 -49.91 19.59 2.03
CA GLU A 314 -49.70 20.38 0.81
C GLU A 314 -48.79 19.68 -0.21
N ARG A 315 -47.80 18.92 0.27
CA ARG A 315 -46.89 18.15 -0.58
C ARG A 315 -47.54 16.90 -1.21
N ARG A 316 -48.62 16.40 -0.60
CA ARG A 316 -49.38 15.23 -1.09
C ARG A 316 -50.39 15.64 -2.16
N ALA A 317 -51.05 16.78 -2.00
CA ALA A 317 -51.96 17.34 -3.00
C ALA A 317 -51.22 17.74 -4.30
N ALA A 318 -50.01 18.32 -4.21
CA ALA A 318 -49.22 18.68 -5.38
C ALA A 318 -48.69 17.49 -6.21
N LEU A 319 -48.58 16.30 -5.59
CA LEU A 319 -48.14 15.07 -6.27
C LEU A 319 -49.31 14.33 -6.94
N GLU A 320 -50.54 14.52 -6.48
CA GLU A 320 -51.73 13.93 -7.11
C GLU A 320 -52.20 14.75 -8.33
N GLU A 321 -51.96 16.07 -8.36
CA GLU A 321 -52.28 16.93 -9.51
C GLU A 321 -51.34 16.71 -10.72
N GLN A 322 -50.08 16.30 -10.48
CA GLN A 322 -49.14 15.96 -11.56
C GLN A 322 -49.32 14.55 -12.14
N ALA A 323 -50.08 13.67 -11.46
CA ALA A 323 -50.34 12.30 -11.92
C ALA A 323 -51.63 12.16 -12.74
N GLY A 324 -52.47 13.21 -12.82
CA GLY A 324 -53.76 13.21 -13.53
C GLY A 324 -53.79 13.95 -14.87
N ALA A 325 -52.64 14.42 -15.39
CA ALA A 325 -52.54 15.21 -16.62
C ALA A 325 -51.70 14.51 -17.71
N GLN A 326 -51.94 13.20 -17.92
CA GLN A 326 -51.61 12.48 -19.15
C GLN A 326 -52.86 11.92 -19.79
#